data_AF-A0A847W8F4-F1
#
_entry.id   AF-A0A847W8F4-F1
#
_cell.length_a   1.000
_cell.length_b   1.000
_cell.length_c   1.000
_cell.angle_alpha   90.00
_cell.angle_beta   90.00
_cell.angle_gamma   90.00
#
_symmetry.space_group_name_H-M   'P 1'
#
loop_
_entity.id
_entity.type
_entity.pdbx_description
1 polymer ?
#
loop_
_entity_poly.entity_id
_entity_poly.type
_entity_poly.pdbx_seq_one_letter_code
_entity_poly.pdbx_strand_id
1 'polypeptide(L)'
;MKKKLLSYLLSFSLLLSSLMLGKASPLSTSASAQFQRFGEASTNLTENVSLTEGVFYTDARQEEHYITYKPNPSILPVVVYGEKLLDKGDFKSFAALLEERGWNVVGGVNGDYYVVATAMPVGIIISEGRLISSDAGNWAL
;
A
#
# COMPACT_ATOMS: atom_id res chain seq x y z
N MET A 1 -20.54 -70.11 -11.53
CA MET A 1 -19.34 -69.28 -11.72
C MET A 1 -19.60 -67.90 -12.34
N LYS A 2 -20.38 -67.77 -13.42
CA LYS A 2 -20.55 -66.50 -14.16
C LYS A 2 -21.12 -65.32 -13.35
N LYS A 3 -22.07 -65.56 -12.42
CA LYS A 3 -22.68 -64.49 -11.58
C LYS A 3 -21.71 -63.89 -10.56
N LYS A 4 -20.79 -64.69 -10.01
CA LYS A 4 -19.77 -64.22 -9.05
C LYS A 4 -18.68 -63.38 -9.73
N LEU A 5 -18.31 -63.74 -10.97
CA LEU A 5 -17.37 -62.97 -11.78
C LEU A 5 -17.93 -61.59 -12.17
N LEU A 6 -19.23 -61.55 -12.54
CA LEU A 6 -19.92 -60.31 -12.87
C LEU A 6 -20.06 -59.38 -11.66
N SER A 7 -20.32 -59.95 -10.47
CA SER A 7 -20.34 -59.22 -9.20
C SER A 7 -18.98 -58.61 -8.87
N TYR A 8 -17.88 -59.35 -9.07
CA TYR A 8 -16.54 -58.81 -8.80
C TYR A 8 -16.14 -57.69 -9.76
N LEU A 9 -16.50 -57.80 -11.04
CA LEU A 9 -16.27 -56.74 -12.03
C LEU A 9 -17.08 -55.47 -11.72
N LEU A 10 -18.33 -55.61 -11.27
CA LEU A 10 -19.13 -54.47 -10.84
C LEU A 10 -18.53 -53.79 -9.60
N SER A 11 -18.14 -54.56 -8.58
CA SER A 11 -17.54 -54.00 -7.37
C SER A 11 -16.18 -53.34 -7.65
N PHE A 12 -15.39 -53.89 -8.58
CA PHE A 12 -14.12 -53.31 -8.98
C PHE A 12 -14.31 -51.99 -9.74
N SER A 13 -15.32 -51.91 -10.61
CA SER A 13 -15.73 -50.68 -11.30
C SER A 13 -16.18 -49.58 -10.33
N LEU A 14 -17.00 -49.93 -9.31
CA LEU A 14 -17.43 -48.97 -8.27
C LEU A 14 -16.28 -48.49 -7.37
N LEU A 15 -15.30 -49.35 -7.08
CA LEU A 15 -14.09 -48.96 -6.35
C LEU A 15 -13.19 -48.04 -7.19
N LEU A 16 -13.09 -48.26 -8.50
CA LEU A 16 -12.33 -47.39 -9.40
C LEU A 16 -12.98 -46.02 -9.58
N SER A 17 -14.31 -45.94 -9.63
CA SER A 17 -15.03 -44.67 -9.74
C SER A 17 -15.00 -43.83 -8.45
N SER A 18 -14.93 -44.47 -7.28
CA SER A 18 -14.80 -43.78 -5.99
C SER A 18 -13.40 -43.22 -5.72
N LEU A 19 -12.35 -43.79 -6.32
CA LEU A 19 -10.99 -43.22 -6.27
C LEU A 19 -10.80 -41.99 -7.19
N MET A 20 -11.66 -41.81 -8.20
CA MET A 20 -11.59 -40.67 -9.14
C MET A 20 -12.39 -39.45 -8.67
N LEU A 21 -13.08 -39.53 -7.53
CA LEU A 21 -13.72 -38.38 -6.89
C LEU A 21 -12.68 -37.60 -6.05
N GLY A 22 -11.60 -37.21 -6.72
CA GLY A 22 -10.58 -36.32 -6.19
C GLY A 22 -11.21 -34.96 -5.92
N LYS A 23 -11.44 -34.67 -4.64
CA LYS A 23 -11.64 -33.33 -4.05
C LYS A 23 -12.25 -32.30 -5.01
N ALA A 24 -13.55 -32.44 -5.30
CA ALA A 24 -14.34 -31.27 -5.58
C ALA A 24 -14.49 -30.49 -4.26
N SER A 25 -13.46 -29.71 -3.91
CA SER A 25 -13.64 -28.63 -2.94
C SER A 25 -14.81 -27.77 -3.43
N PRO A 26 -15.80 -27.44 -2.59
CA PRO A 26 -16.82 -26.50 -3.00
C PRO A 26 -16.08 -25.26 -3.49
N LEU A 27 -16.32 -24.88 -4.75
CA LEU A 27 -15.90 -23.58 -5.24
C LEU A 27 -16.75 -22.58 -4.47
N SER A 28 -16.24 -22.13 -3.32
CA SER A 28 -16.77 -20.97 -2.63
C SER A 28 -16.56 -19.80 -3.57
N THR A 29 -17.58 -19.46 -4.37
CA THR A 29 -17.70 -18.16 -5.01
C THR A 29 -18.05 -17.13 -3.96
N SER A 30 -17.13 -16.90 -3.02
CA SER A 30 -17.07 -15.59 -2.39
C SER A 30 -16.58 -14.64 -3.48
N ALA A 31 -17.44 -13.71 -3.88
CA ALA A 31 -17.01 -12.50 -4.58
C ALA A 31 -16.20 -11.65 -3.59
N SER A 32 -15.04 -12.15 -3.16
CA SER A 32 -13.98 -11.29 -2.65
C SER A 32 -13.42 -10.59 -3.88
N ALA A 33 -13.40 -9.26 -3.91
CA ALA A 33 -12.57 -8.52 -4.86
C ALA A 33 -11.16 -9.15 -4.78
N GLN A 34 -10.80 -9.95 -5.78
CA GLN A 34 -9.54 -10.68 -5.77
C GLN A 34 -8.48 -9.65 -6.09
N PHE A 35 -7.90 -9.07 -5.04
CA PHE A 35 -6.71 -8.24 -5.16
C PHE A 35 -5.61 -9.09 -5.82
N GLN A 36 -5.33 -8.79 -7.08
CA GLN A 36 -4.33 -9.48 -7.88
C GLN A 36 -3.17 -8.52 -8.14
N ARG A 37 -2.00 -8.85 -7.59
CA ARG A 37 -0.73 -8.17 -7.87
C ARG A 37 -0.13 -8.74 -9.16
N PHE A 38 0.05 -7.91 -10.18
CA PHE A 38 0.54 -8.35 -11.50
C PHE A 38 2.04 -8.16 -11.67
N GLY A 39 2.57 -7.04 -11.19
CA GLY A 39 3.98 -6.71 -11.32
C GLY A 39 4.38 -5.73 -10.23
N GLU A 40 5.58 -5.91 -9.69
CA GLU A 40 6.16 -5.04 -8.68
C GLU A 40 7.67 -4.95 -8.93
N ALA A 41 8.21 -3.75 -8.87
CA ALA A 41 9.64 -3.49 -8.91
C ALA A 41 10.01 -2.65 -7.69
N SER A 42 11.09 -3.02 -7.01
CA SER A 42 11.57 -2.31 -5.84
C SER A 42 13.03 -1.94 -5.98
N THR A 43 13.36 -0.71 -5.59
CA THR A 43 14.72 -0.17 -5.60
C THR A 43 15.05 0.37 -4.21
N ASN A 44 16.21 -0.04 -3.67
CA ASN A 44 16.72 0.52 -2.43
C ASN A 44 17.23 1.94 -2.69
N LEU A 45 16.70 2.92 -1.96
CA LEU A 45 17.16 4.31 -2.03
C LEU A 45 18.34 4.54 -1.09
N THR A 46 18.27 3.93 0.10
CA THR A 46 19.33 3.92 1.11
C THR A 46 19.10 2.75 2.08
N GLU A 47 19.93 2.60 3.10
CA GLU A 47 19.71 1.60 4.14
C GLU A 47 18.34 1.83 4.81
N ASN A 48 17.53 0.76 4.88
CA ASN A 48 16.20 0.77 5.47
C ASN A 48 15.15 1.67 4.78
N VAL A 49 15.40 2.09 3.53
CA VAL A 49 14.43 2.80 2.69
C VAL A 49 14.41 2.24 1.27
N SER A 50 13.23 1.83 0.80
CA SER A 50 13.02 1.38 -0.58
C SER A 50 11.83 2.08 -1.23
N LEU A 51 11.95 2.40 -2.51
CA LEU A 51 10.84 2.78 -3.37
C LEU A 51 10.33 1.54 -4.08
N THR A 52 9.02 1.32 -4.03
CA THR A 52 8.37 0.25 -4.76
C THR A 52 7.29 0.80 -5.67
N GLU A 53 7.27 0.30 -6.90
CA GLU A 53 6.28 0.60 -7.92
C GLU A 53 5.56 -0.69 -8.28
N GLY A 54 4.23 -0.68 -8.30
CA GLY A 54 3.44 -1.87 -8.56
C GLY A 54 2.17 -1.61 -9.35
N VAL A 55 1.71 -2.66 -10.03
CA VAL A 55 0.43 -2.68 -10.74
C VAL A 55 -0.48 -3.72 -10.10
N PHE A 56 -1.66 -3.27 -9.69
CA PHE A 56 -2.63 -4.02 -8.92
C PHE A 56 -4.00 -3.99 -9.60
N TYR A 57 -4.79 -5.04 -9.40
CA TYR A 57 -6.16 -5.11 -9.89
C TYR A 57 -7.08 -5.53 -8.74
N THR A 58 -8.11 -4.73 -8.52
CA THR A 58 -9.26 -5.06 -7.66
C THR A 58 -10.49 -5.14 -8.55
N ASP A 59 -11.02 -3.98 -8.97
CA ASP A 59 -12.09 -3.83 -9.97
C ASP A 59 -11.59 -3.13 -11.25
N ALA A 60 -10.45 -2.44 -11.16
CA ALA A 60 -9.77 -1.77 -12.25
C ALA A 60 -8.24 -1.86 -12.06
N ARG A 61 -7.48 -1.55 -13.13
CA ARG A 61 -6.02 -1.43 -13.05
C ARG A 61 -5.65 -0.22 -12.19
N GLN A 62 -4.84 -0.44 -11.17
CA GLN A 62 -4.29 0.58 -10.29
C GLN A 62 -2.76 0.54 -10.35
N GLU A 63 -2.13 1.71 -10.38
CA GLU A 63 -0.69 1.87 -10.21
C GLU A 63 -0.46 2.42 -8.81
N GLU A 64 0.42 1.79 -8.04
CA GLU A 64 0.78 2.25 -6.71
C GLU A 64 2.28 2.47 -6.63
N HIS A 65 2.66 3.59 -6.02
CA HIS A 65 4.03 3.93 -5.67
C HIS A 65 4.08 4.13 -4.16
N TYR A 66 4.92 3.36 -3.47
CA TYR A 66 5.04 3.47 -2.02
C TYR A 66 6.50 3.40 -1.58
N ILE A 67 6.79 4.11 -0.49
CA ILE A 67 8.09 4.11 0.16
C ILE A 67 7.98 3.25 1.41
N THR A 68 8.78 2.19 1.47
CA THR A 68 8.94 1.40 2.69
C THR A 68 10.08 1.99 3.49
N TYR A 69 9.77 2.52 4.68
CA TYR A 69 10.74 3.05 5.62
C TYR A 69 10.74 2.21 6.89
N LYS A 70 11.92 1.76 7.31
CA LYS A 70 12.15 1.17 8.63
C LYS A 70 12.94 2.17 9.48
N PRO A 71 12.44 2.55 10.66
CA PRO A 71 13.10 3.51 11.54
C PRO A 71 14.57 3.20 11.78
N ASN A 72 15.42 4.22 11.59
CA ASN A 72 16.85 4.16 11.83
C ASN A 72 17.41 5.54 12.22
N PRO A 73 18.62 5.63 12.80
CA PRO A 73 19.17 6.90 13.25
C PRO A 73 19.56 7.89 12.14
N SER A 74 19.76 7.40 10.90
CA SER A 74 20.32 8.19 9.80
C SER A 74 19.25 8.85 8.94
N ILE A 75 18.03 8.32 8.93
CA ILE A 75 16.91 8.79 8.11
C ILE A 75 15.73 9.12 9.01
N LEU A 76 15.20 10.34 8.87
CA LEU A 76 14.07 10.83 9.67
C LEU A 76 12.93 11.29 8.75
N PRO A 77 11.68 10.88 9.02
CA PRO A 77 10.53 11.51 8.38
C PRO A 77 10.37 12.93 8.92
N VAL A 78 10.21 13.91 8.02
CA VAL A 78 10.03 15.32 8.36
C VAL A 78 8.81 15.88 7.63
N VAL A 79 8.05 16.75 8.30
CA VAL A 79 7.00 17.54 7.66
C VAL A 79 7.62 18.85 7.18
N VAL A 80 7.46 19.14 5.90
CA VAL A 80 7.99 20.36 5.25
C VAL A 80 6.84 21.30 4.93
N TYR A 81 7.07 22.59 5.18
CA TYR A 81 6.24 23.70 4.73
C TYR A 81 7.17 24.80 4.20
N GLY A 82 6.62 25.76 3.46
CA GLY A 82 7.41 26.81 2.81
C GLY A 82 8.01 27.81 3.80
N GLU A 83 8.45 28.96 3.29
CA GLU A 83 8.89 30.06 4.16
C GLU A 83 7.76 30.54 5.08
N LYS A 84 6.52 30.42 4.59
CA LYS A 84 5.30 30.67 5.35
C LYS A 84 4.48 29.39 5.46
N LEU A 85 3.70 29.29 6.54
CA LEU A 85 2.80 28.17 6.77
C LEU A 85 1.76 28.01 5.63
N LEU A 86 1.35 29.12 5.02
CA LEU A 86 0.36 29.17 3.94
C LEU A 86 1.00 29.06 2.54
N ASP A 87 2.19 28.47 2.45
CA ASP A 87 2.82 28.22 1.16
C ASP A 87 2.45 26.84 0.63
N LYS A 88 2.10 26.78 -0.65
CA LYS A 88 1.94 25.54 -1.42
C LYS A 88 3.09 25.41 -2.41
N GLY A 89 3.56 24.18 -2.62
CA GLY A 89 4.67 23.88 -3.51
C GLY A 89 4.53 22.47 -4.06
N ASP A 90 5.35 22.17 -5.06
CA ASP A 90 5.56 20.79 -5.50
C ASP A 90 6.66 20.12 -4.66
N PHE A 91 6.79 18.81 -4.80
CA PHE A 91 7.82 18.05 -4.09
C PHE A 91 9.23 18.61 -4.32
N LYS A 92 9.54 19.05 -5.55
CA LYS A 92 10.87 19.54 -5.92
C LYS A 92 11.25 20.80 -5.14
N SER A 93 10.32 21.75 -5.04
CA SER A 93 10.52 23.00 -4.30
C SER A 93 10.73 22.75 -2.80
N PHE A 94 9.95 21.86 -2.19
CA PHE A 94 10.12 21.51 -0.77
C PHE A 94 11.37 20.69 -0.49
N ALA A 95 11.78 19.82 -1.42
CA ALA A 95 13.04 19.10 -1.32
C ALA A 95 14.23 20.08 -1.35
N ALA A 96 14.23 21.04 -2.28
CA ALA A 96 15.28 22.06 -2.35
C ALA A 96 15.38 22.89 -1.07
N LEU A 97 14.26 23.27 -0.45
CA LEU A 97 14.26 23.98 0.83
C LEU A 97 14.92 23.20 1.97
N LEU A 98 14.75 21.86 2.00
CA LEU A 98 15.44 21.01 2.97
C LEU A 98 16.93 20.89 2.66
N GLU A 99 17.28 20.75 1.38
CA GLU A 99 18.66 20.65 0.91
C GLU A 99 19.46 21.92 1.21
N GLU A 100 18.86 23.10 1.02
CA GLU A 100 19.45 24.39 1.41
C GLU A 100 19.68 24.50 2.93
N ARG A 101 18.89 23.78 3.74
CA ARG A 101 19.06 23.69 5.19
C ARG A 101 20.06 22.59 5.63
N GLY A 102 20.72 21.93 4.68
CA GLY A 102 21.76 20.93 4.93
C GLY A 102 21.25 19.50 5.06
N TRP A 103 19.99 19.22 4.74
CA TRP A 103 19.45 17.86 4.71
C TRP A 103 19.70 17.19 3.36
N ASN A 104 19.79 15.86 3.35
CA ASN A 104 19.75 15.08 2.11
C ASN A 104 18.37 14.45 1.97
N VAL A 105 17.61 14.83 0.94
CA VAL A 105 16.25 14.33 0.73
C VAL A 105 16.31 12.99 0.01
N VAL A 106 15.82 11.94 0.66
CA VAL A 106 15.78 10.58 0.10
C VAL A 106 14.51 10.34 -0.72
N GLY A 107 13.41 10.99 -0.35
CA GLY A 107 12.11 10.87 -1.00
C GLY A 107 11.03 11.56 -0.18
N GLY A 108 9.79 11.55 -0.68
CA GLY A 108 8.66 12.07 0.07
C GLY A 108 7.34 11.98 -0.69
N VAL A 109 6.28 12.41 -0.01
CA VAL A 109 4.90 12.36 -0.48
C VAL A 109 4.20 13.67 -0.12
N ASN A 110 3.06 13.94 -0.75
CA ASN A 110 2.21 15.04 -0.32
C ASN A 110 1.71 14.81 1.11
N GLY A 111 1.58 15.89 1.87
CA GLY A 111 1.13 15.87 3.26
C GLY A 111 -0.40 15.94 3.39
N ASP A 112 -0.84 16.62 4.44
CA ASP A 112 -2.24 16.74 4.85
C ASP A 112 -3.10 17.56 3.86
N TYR A 113 -4.41 17.54 4.09
CA TYR A 113 -5.35 18.41 3.41
C TYR A 113 -5.09 19.89 3.71
N TYR A 114 -5.43 20.75 2.76
CA TYR A 114 -5.37 22.19 2.91
C TYR A 114 -6.49 22.88 2.13
N VAL A 115 -6.87 24.07 2.57
CA VAL A 115 -7.82 24.94 1.87
C VAL A 115 -7.14 25.52 0.64
N VAL A 116 -7.47 25.03 -0.56
CA VAL A 116 -6.78 25.40 -1.82
C VAL A 116 -6.75 26.91 -2.08
N ALA A 117 -7.80 27.63 -1.67
CA ALA A 117 -7.91 29.08 -1.85
C ALA A 117 -6.93 29.89 -0.98
N THR A 118 -6.56 29.38 0.19
CA THR A 118 -5.75 30.10 1.19
C THR A 118 -4.46 29.37 1.56
N ALA A 119 -4.26 28.15 1.05
CA ALA A 119 -3.21 27.20 1.44
C ALA A 119 -3.15 26.89 2.94
N MET A 120 -4.26 27.12 3.68
CA MET A 120 -4.33 26.84 5.11
C MET A 120 -4.44 25.34 5.36
N PRO A 121 -3.53 24.72 6.13
CA PRO A 121 -3.63 23.31 6.47
C PRO A 121 -4.89 23.01 7.29
N VAL A 122 -5.49 21.85 7.03
CA VAL A 122 -6.68 21.35 7.71
C VAL A 122 -6.27 20.17 8.56
N GLY A 123 -5.97 20.42 9.83
CA GLY A 123 -5.54 19.38 10.76
C GLY A 123 -4.42 19.84 11.68
N ILE A 124 -3.95 18.89 12.49
CA ILE A 124 -2.85 19.13 13.43
C ILE A 124 -1.52 18.92 12.71
N ILE A 125 -0.71 19.97 12.67
CA ILE A 125 0.69 19.87 12.24
C ILE A 125 1.56 20.14 13.44
N ILE A 126 2.44 19.19 13.77
CA ILE A 126 3.48 19.34 14.77
C ILE A 126 4.83 19.16 14.07
N SER A 127 5.73 20.13 14.23
CA SER A 127 7.09 20.05 13.71
C SER A 127 8.06 20.52 14.78
N GLU A 128 9.16 19.78 14.99
CA GLU A 128 10.17 20.08 16.01
C GLU A 128 9.58 20.27 17.42
N GLY A 129 8.54 19.50 17.76
CA GLY A 129 7.84 19.59 19.04
C GLY A 129 6.94 20.82 19.21
N ARG A 130 6.73 21.61 18.15
CA ARG A 130 5.87 22.81 18.16
C ARG A 130 4.60 22.56 17.37
N LEU A 131 3.46 22.98 17.93
CA LEU A 131 2.20 23.05 17.19
C LEU A 131 2.31 24.16 16.13
N ILE A 132 2.19 23.77 14.86
CA ILE A 132 2.25 24.65 13.69
C ILE A 132 0.84 24.99 13.20
N SER A 133 -0.07 24.02 13.20
CA SER A 133 -1.49 24.22 12.84
C SER A 133 -2.42 23.36 13.70
N SER A 134 -3.64 23.85 13.89
CA SER A 134 -4.82 23.07 14.32
C SER A 134 -5.85 23.03 13.18
N ASP A 135 -7.01 22.42 13.41
CA ASP A 135 -8.09 22.23 12.42
C ASP A 135 -8.61 23.53 11.78
N ALA A 136 -7.91 24.07 10.77
CA ALA A 136 -8.32 25.25 10.00
C ALA A 136 -8.65 26.51 10.85
N GLY A 137 -8.01 26.65 12.01
CA GLY A 137 -8.31 27.72 12.98
C GLY A 137 -9.52 27.45 13.89
N ASN A 138 -10.22 26.33 13.71
CA ASN A 138 -11.13 25.78 14.71
C ASN A 138 -10.28 25.13 15.81
N TRP A 139 -10.50 25.58 17.04
CA TRP A 139 -9.84 25.03 18.20
C TRP A 139 -10.41 23.62 18.41
N ALA A 140 -9.56 22.60 18.28
CA ALA A 140 -9.89 21.28 18.82
C ALA A 140 -10.04 21.45 20.35
N LEU A 141 -11.23 21.17 20.88
CA LEU A 141 -11.52 21.15 22.32
C LEU A 141 -10.77 20.02 23.02
#